data_AF-T0S893-F1
#
_entry.id   AF-T0S893-F1
#
_cell.length_a   1.000
_cell.length_b   1.000
_cell.length_c   1.000
_cell.angle_alpha   90.00
_cell.angle_beta   90.00
_cell.angle_gamma   90.00
#
_symmetry.space_group_name_H-M   'P 1'
#
loop_
_entity.id
_entity.type
_entity.pdbx_description
1 polymer ?
#
loop_
_entity_poly.entity_id
_entity_poly.type
_entity_poly.pdbx_seq_one_letter_code
_entity_poly.pdbx_strand_id
1 'polypeptide(L)'
;MGKFTYFTTESYKLPKYGFKIHVSATIESYEEVFGLATNFLSKQEVFYKYLSTREDFIENISKTAAPAESGKLFTIYPENIKATERILVDLSEILVKFEGVYILSDRNFNNSKTVFYRFGFFKI
;
A
#
# COMPACT_ATOMS: atom_id res chain seq x y z
N MET A 1 -2.64 13.45 -16.00
CA MET A 1 -3.29 12.57 -15.02
C MET A 1 -2.50 12.65 -13.72
N GLY A 2 -3.13 12.61 -12.54
CA GLY A 2 -2.39 12.56 -11.28
C GLY A 2 -1.61 11.23 -11.12
N LYS A 3 -0.45 11.29 -10.46
CA LYS A 3 0.41 10.11 -10.18
C LYS A 3 -0.30 8.99 -9.43
N PHE A 4 -1.38 9.30 -8.71
CA PHE A 4 -2.15 8.35 -7.92
C PHE A 4 -3.58 8.21 -8.44
N THR A 5 -4.08 6.97 -8.42
CA THR A 5 -5.50 6.64 -8.54
C THR A 5 -6.05 6.30 -7.16
N TYR A 6 -7.25 6.79 -6.84
CA TYR A 6 -7.89 6.67 -5.53
C TYR A 6 -9.18 5.86 -5.62
N PHE A 7 -9.42 5.04 -4.60
CA PHE A 7 -10.62 4.23 -4.45
C PHE A 7 -11.22 4.49 -3.08
N THR A 8 -12.52 4.78 -3.07
CA THR A 8 -13.33 5.03 -1.88
C THR A 8 -14.72 4.44 -2.06
N THR A 9 -15.37 4.10 -0.96
CA THR A 9 -16.83 3.89 -0.92
C THR A 9 -17.50 5.10 -0.28
N GLU A 10 -18.75 5.42 -0.66
CA GLU A 10 -19.48 6.59 -0.16
C GLU A 10 -19.74 6.52 1.36
N SER A 11 -19.78 5.32 1.92
CA SER A 11 -20.04 5.06 3.34
C SER A 11 -18.80 5.17 4.24
N TYR A 12 -17.60 5.34 3.68
CA TYR A 12 -16.37 5.18 4.45
C TYR A 12 -15.98 6.43 5.25
N LYS A 13 -16.09 6.35 6.58
CA LYS A 13 -15.62 7.41 7.48
C LYS A 13 -14.14 7.26 7.77
N LEU A 14 -13.36 8.02 7.03
CA LEU A 14 -11.92 8.07 7.23
C LEU A 14 -11.57 8.75 8.58
N PRO A 15 -10.84 8.09 9.49
CA PRO A 15 -10.38 8.73 10.72
C PRO A 15 -9.29 9.77 10.43
N LYS A 16 -9.18 10.78 11.30
CA LYS A 16 -8.13 11.82 11.20
C LYS A 16 -6.71 11.25 11.37
N TYR A 17 -6.58 10.24 12.22
CA TYR A 17 -5.34 9.54 12.52
C TYR A 17 -5.60 8.04 12.55
N GLY A 18 -4.62 7.25 12.11
CA GLY A 18 -4.73 5.80 12.14
C GLY A 18 -3.48 5.13 11.60
N PHE A 19 -3.52 3.81 11.50
CA PHE A 19 -2.53 3.05 10.75
C PHE A 19 -2.82 3.13 9.27
N LYS A 20 -1.78 3.39 8.47
CA LYS A 20 -1.77 3.18 7.02
C LYS A 20 -1.00 1.93 6.73
N ILE A 21 -1.47 1.18 5.74
CA ILE A 21 -0.79 0.00 5.23
C ILE A 21 -0.20 0.36 3.87
N HIS A 22 1.03 -0.05 3.62
CA HIS A 22 1.69 0.15 2.34
C HIS A 22 2.10 -1.20 1.76
N VAL A 23 1.90 -1.33 0.45
CA VAL A 23 2.40 -2.47 -0.31
C VAL A 23 3.53 -1.98 -1.21
N SER A 24 4.67 -2.67 -1.18
CA SER A 24 5.77 -2.49 -2.12
C SER A 24 5.89 -3.68 -3.06
N ALA A 25 6.62 -3.48 -4.15
CA ALA A 25 6.96 -4.50 -5.14
C ALA A 25 8.39 -4.24 -5.63
N THR A 26 8.95 -5.13 -6.43
CA THR A 26 10.08 -4.82 -7.32
C THR A 26 9.58 -4.48 -8.72
N ILE A 27 10.47 -4.12 -9.65
CA ILE A 27 10.11 -3.89 -11.06
C ILE A 27 9.59 -5.18 -11.70
N GLU A 28 10.16 -6.31 -11.29
CA GLU A 28 9.87 -7.65 -11.78
C GLU A 28 8.55 -8.19 -11.24
N SER A 29 8.25 -7.94 -9.96
CA SER A 29 7.01 -8.43 -9.32
C SER A 29 5.83 -7.47 -9.43
N TYR A 30 5.99 -6.35 -10.13
CA TYR A 30 5.01 -5.26 -10.16
C TYR A 30 3.62 -5.75 -10.61
N GLU A 31 3.53 -6.44 -11.75
CA GLU A 31 2.25 -6.81 -12.35
C GLU A 31 1.46 -7.78 -11.46
N GLU A 32 2.14 -8.81 -10.93
CA GLU A 32 1.52 -9.81 -10.06
C GLU A 32 1.11 -9.22 -8.71
N VAL A 33 1.98 -8.44 -8.07
CA VAL A 33 1.66 -7.78 -6.80
C VAL A 33 0.50 -6.81 -6.99
N PHE A 34 0.51 -6.02 -8.06
CA PHE A 34 -0.56 -5.08 -8.38
C PHE A 34 -1.89 -5.79 -8.60
N GLY A 35 -1.90 -6.85 -9.42
CA GLY A 35 -3.11 -7.63 -9.72
C GLY A 35 -3.70 -8.28 -8.47
N LEU A 36 -2.87 -8.92 -7.65
CA LEU A 36 -3.31 -9.57 -6.41
C LEU A 36 -3.82 -8.56 -5.38
N ALA A 37 -3.08 -7.47 -5.15
CA ALA A 37 -3.49 -6.43 -4.21
C ALA A 37 -4.80 -5.78 -4.66
N THR A 38 -4.95 -5.46 -5.94
CA THR A 38 -6.17 -4.86 -6.49
C THR A 38 -7.37 -5.80 -6.35
N ASN A 39 -7.21 -7.08 -6.69
CA ASN A 39 -8.28 -8.09 -6.56
C ASN A 39 -8.69 -8.34 -5.10
N PHE A 40 -7.76 -8.22 -4.15
CA PHE A 40 -8.07 -8.29 -2.73
C PHE A 40 -8.81 -7.03 -2.27
N LEU A 41 -8.25 -5.85 -2.56
CA LEU A 41 -8.76 -4.54 -2.10
C LEU A 41 -10.12 -4.19 -2.70
N SER A 42 -10.42 -4.62 -3.93
CA SER A 42 -11.74 -4.40 -4.57
C SER A 42 -12.90 -5.08 -3.84
N LYS A 43 -12.60 -6.07 -2.98
CA LYS A 43 -13.57 -6.80 -2.15
C LYS A 43 -13.65 -6.25 -0.73
N GLN A 44 -12.84 -5.24 -0.40
CA GLN A 44 -12.81 -4.60 0.91
C GLN A 44 -13.57 -3.27 0.86
N GLU A 45 -14.30 -2.96 1.91
CA GLU A 45 -14.80 -1.61 2.16
C GLU A 45 -13.70 -0.79 2.81
N VAL A 46 -12.73 -0.31 2.02
CA VAL A 46 -11.56 0.44 2.52
C VAL A 46 -11.15 1.53 1.53
N PHE A 47 -10.71 2.67 2.06
CA PHE A 47 -10.07 3.69 1.23
C PHE A 47 -8.63 3.28 0.89
N TYR A 48 -8.24 3.34 -0.38
CA TYR A 48 -6.86 3.12 -0.80
C TYR A 48 -6.50 3.92 -2.05
N LYS A 49 -5.20 4.06 -2.29
CA LYS A 49 -4.65 4.62 -3.52
C LYS A 49 -3.46 3.81 -4.01
N TYR A 50 -3.17 3.89 -5.29
CA TYR A 50 -1.99 3.28 -5.90
C TYR A 50 -1.39 4.17 -6.98
N LEU A 51 -0.16 3.87 -7.40
CA LEU A 51 0.50 4.55 -8.51
C LEU A 51 -0.12 4.15 -9.86
N SER A 52 -0.62 5.15 -10.59
CA SER A 52 -1.52 4.95 -11.74
C SER A 52 -0.90 4.15 -12.88
N THR A 53 0.42 4.19 -13.03
CA THR A 53 1.15 3.53 -14.10
C THR A 53 2.39 2.80 -13.58
N ARG A 54 2.89 1.84 -14.37
CA ARG A 54 4.15 1.16 -14.08
C ARG A 54 5.33 2.14 -14.10
N GLU A 55 5.28 3.14 -14.98
CA GLU A 55 6.28 4.19 -15.08
C GLU A 55 6.31 5.06 -13.82
N ASP A 56 5.14 5.44 -13.29
CA ASP A 56 5.03 6.17 -12.02
C ASP A 56 5.65 5.39 -10.85
N PHE A 57 5.49 4.06 -10.86
CA PHE A 57 6.11 3.16 -9.89
C PHE A 57 7.62 3.07 -10.04
N ILE A 58 8.14 2.88 -11.26
CA ILE A 58 9.58 2.85 -11.52
C ILE A 58 10.25 4.16 -11.08
N GLU A 59 9.62 5.29 -11.38
CA GLU A 59 10.09 6.59 -10.91
C GLU A 59 10.06 6.67 -9.37
N ASN A 60 9.02 6.16 -8.73
CA ASN A 60 8.86 6.18 -7.27
C ASN A 60 9.93 5.36 -6.52
N ILE A 61 10.42 4.27 -7.09
CA ILE A 61 11.50 3.47 -6.49
C ILE A 61 12.90 3.92 -6.92
N SER A 62 12.99 4.91 -7.82
CA SER A 62 14.27 5.45 -8.28
C SER A 62 14.92 6.35 -7.23
N LYS A 63 16.25 6.54 -7.35
CA LYS A 63 17.07 7.34 -6.41
C LYS A 63 16.65 8.82 -6.31
N THR A 64 15.82 9.31 -7.23
CA THR A 64 15.34 10.71 -7.27
C THR A 64 14.01 10.91 -6.55
N ALA A 65 13.36 9.83 -6.09
CA ALA A 65 12.11 9.91 -5.36
C ALA A 65 12.31 10.51 -3.97
N ALA A 66 11.32 11.28 -3.50
CA ALA A 66 11.30 11.76 -2.12
C ALA A 66 11.38 10.56 -1.16
N PRO A 67 12.35 10.51 -0.22
CA PRO A 67 12.59 9.33 0.61
C PRO A 67 11.37 8.84 1.41
N ALA A 68 10.45 9.75 1.73
CA ALA A 68 9.24 9.46 2.49
C ALA A 68 8.21 8.62 1.71
N GLU A 69 8.21 8.68 0.38
CA GLU A 69 7.20 8.03 -0.47
C GLU A 69 7.77 6.91 -1.34
N SER A 70 9.08 6.71 -1.32
CA SER A 70 9.76 5.74 -2.16
C SER A 70 9.42 4.30 -1.77
N GLY A 71 9.14 3.45 -2.76
CA GLY A 71 8.82 2.03 -2.57
C GLY A 71 7.33 1.72 -2.45
N LYS A 72 6.46 2.73 -2.32
CA LYS A 72 5.03 2.54 -2.04
C LYS A 72 4.23 2.39 -3.34
N LEU A 73 3.84 1.17 -3.65
CA LEU A 73 2.91 0.88 -4.76
C LEU A 73 1.47 1.17 -4.36
N PHE A 74 1.04 0.69 -3.18
CA PHE A 74 -0.27 0.99 -2.60
C PHE A 74 -0.13 1.75 -1.28
N THR A 75 -1.14 2.57 -0.97
CA THR A 75 -1.41 3.08 0.39
C THR A 75 -2.87 2.81 0.72
N ILE A 76 -3.12 2.11 1.82
CA ILE A 76 -4.44 1.67 2.27
C ILE A 76 -4.72 2.30 3.64
N TYR A 77 -5.96 2.73 3.84
CA TYR A 77 -6.38 3.52 5.00
C TYR A 77 -7.54 2.83 5.73
N PRO A 78 -7.26 1.80 6.55
CA PRO A 78 -8.27 1.14 7.38
C PRO A 78 -8.92 2.09 8.39
N GLU A 79 -10.19 1.81 8.75
CA GLU A 79 -11.03 2.66 9.59
C GLU A 79 -10.67 2.56 11.07
N ASN A 80 -10.11 1.41 11.47
CA ASN A 80 -9.75 1.11 12.86
C ASN A 80 -8.66 0.03 12.90
N ILE A 81 -8.13 -0.21 14.10
CA ILE A 81 -7.03 -1.16 14.36
C ILE A 81 -7.41 -2.59 13.93
N LYS A 82 -8.65 -3.03 14.20
CA LYS A 82 -9.12 -4.37 13.85
C LYS A 82 -9.12 -4.59 12.33
N ALA A 83 -9.55 -3.58 11.57
CA ALA A 83 -9.47 -3.61 10.11
C ALA A 83 -8.01 -3.58 9.63
N THR A 84 -7.13 -2.81 10.28
CA THR A 84 -5.70 -2.79 9.97
C THR A 84 -5.07 -4.17 10.13
N GLU A 85 -5.26 -4.81 11.27
CA GLU A 85 -4.66 -6.12 11.57
C GLU A 85 -5.10 -7.18 10.56
N ARG A 86 -6.41 -7.24 10.25
CA ARG A 86 -6.95 -8.16 9.24
C ARG A 86 -6.30 -7.95 7.88
N ILE A 87 -6.28 -6.72 7.38
CA ILE A 87 -5.73 -6.40 6.06
C ILE A 87 -4.22 -6.70 6.01
N LEU A 88 -3.48 -6.44 7.09
CA LEU A 88 -2.05 -6.77 7.17
C LEU A 88 -1.80 -8.27 7.06
N VAL A 89 -2.55 -9.09 7.81
CA VAL A 89 -2.44 -10.55 7.76
C VAL A 89 -2.75 -11.04 6.35
N ASP A 90 -3.94 -10.70 5.82
CA ASP A 90 -4.40 -11.20 4.52
C ASP A 90 -3.43 -10.83 3.39
N LEU A 91 -3.00 -9.56 3.31
CA LEU A 91 -2.04 -9.13 2.28
C LEU A 91 -0.68 -9.80 2.45
N SER A 92 -0.21 -10.00 3.69
CA SER A 92 1.08 -10.64 3.93
C SER A 92 1.09 -12.10 3.48
N GLU A 93 -0.02 -12.81 3.61
CA GLU A 93 -0.20 -14.18 3.15
C GLU A 93 -0.33 -14.26 1.63
N ILE A 94 -1.17 -13.40 1.04
CA ILE A 94 -1.39 -13.31 -0.41
C ILE A 94 -0.06 -13.02 -1.13
N LEU A 95 0.77 -12.15 -0.54
CA LEU A 95 1.98 -11.65 -1.17
C LEU A 95 3.27 -12.32 -0.66
N VAL A 96 3.17 -13.41 0.09
CA VAL A 96 4.31 -14.03 0.80
C VAL A 96 5.47 -14.45 -0.10
N LYS A 97 5.20 -14.76 -1.37
CA LYS A 97 6.20 -15.24 -2.34
C LYS A 97 6.94 -14.13 -3.08
N PHE A 98 6.52 -12.87 -2.92
CA PHE A 98 7.08 -11.75 -3.67
C PHE A 98 8.12 -11.00 -2.87
N GLU A 99 9.07 -10.42 -3.60
CA GLU A 99 10.01 -9.45 -3.06
C GLU A 99 9.42 -8.04 -3.19
N GLY A 100 9.90 -7.11 -2.39
CA GLY A 100 9.50 -5.72 -2.44
C GLY A 100 10.68 -4.79 -2.17
N VAL A 101 10.59 -3.55 -2.66
CA VAL A 101 11.51 -2.51 -2.23
C VAL A 101 11.24 -2.19 -0.76
N TYR A 102 12.29 -2.13 0.04
CA TYR A 102 12.18 -1.83 1.46
C TYR A 102 11.79 -0.36 1.69
N ILE A 103 10.70 -0.12 2.42
CA ILE A 103 10.24 1.24 2.74
C ILE A 103 10.88 1.69 4.05
N LEU A 104 11.90 2.56 3.94
CA LEU A 104 12.68 3.02 5.09
C LEU A 104 11.86 3.74 6.17
N SER A 105 10.77 4.40 5.76
CA SER A 105 9.97 5.25 6.65
C SER A 105 8.91 4.48 7.47
N ASP A 106 8.73 3.18 7.20
CA ASP A 106 7.65 2.37 7.74
C ASP A 106 8.19 1.09 8.39
N ARG A 107 7.34 0.40 9.17
CA ARG A 107 7.66 -0.91 9.73
C ARG A 107 7.15 -2.00 8.80
N ASN A 108 7.96 -3.01 8.50
CA ASN A 108 7.46 -4.20 7.83
C ASN A 108 6.57 -5.02 8.77
N PHE A 109 5.55 -5.68 8.22
CA PHE A 109 4.67 -6.55 9.00
C PHE A 109 5.28 -7.95 9.11
N ASN A 110 5.63 -8.37 10.33
CA ASN A 110 6.34 -9.62 10.60
C ASN A 110 7.61 -9.75 9.73
N ASN A 111 7.69 -10.82 8.93
CA ASN A 111 8.77 -11.08 7.98
C ASN A 111 8.37 -10.75 6.54
N SER A 112 7.25 -10.04 6.33
CA SER A 112 6.81 -9.64 5.00
C SER A 112 7.84 -8.72 4.37
N LYS A 113 8.11 -8.96 3.09
CA LYS A 113 8.99 -8.14 2.26
C LYS A 113 8.24 -7.10 1.43
N THR A 114 6.92 -7.23 1.37
CA THR A 114 6.03 -6.42 0.53
C THR A 114 5.02 -5.62 1.34
N VAL A 115 4.73 -6.00 2.59
CA VAL A 115 3.69 -5.35 3.41
C VAL A 115 4.30 -4.59 4.58
N PHE A 116 3.98 -3.30 4.66
CA PHE A 116 4.47 -2.35 5.65
C PHE A 116 3.31 -1.57 6.29
N TYR A 117 3.56 -0.96 7.44
CA TYR A 117 2.59 -0.11 8.11
C TYR A 117 3.23 1.05 8.87
N ARG A 118 2.44 2.09 9.08
CA ARG A 118 2.81 3.25 9.89
C ARG A 118 1.59 3.95 10.48
N PHE A 119 1.70 4.41 11.72
CA PHE A 119 0.70 5.27 12.34
C PHE A 119 0.94 6.74 11.97
N GLY A 120 -0.13 7.48 11.67
CA GLY A 120 -0.02 8.92 11.47
C GLY A 120 -1.31 9.59 11.01
N PHE A 121 -1.19 10.89 10.70
CA PHE A 121 -2.28 11.68 10.14
C PHE A 121 -2.65 11.21 8.74
N PHE A 122 -3.93 11.11 8.45
CA PHE A 122 -4.41 10.75 7.13
C PHE A 122 -4.49 12.00 6.24
N LYS A 123 -3.52 12.10 5.34
CA LYS A 123 -3.51 13.06 4.23
C LYS A 123 -3.91 12.28 2.98
N ILE A 124 -5.13 12.51 2.51
CA ILE A 124 -5.65 12.02 1.24
C ILE A 124 -5.42 13.10 0.20
#